data_AF-A0A529G6I3-F1
#
_entry.id   AF-A0A529G6I3-F1
#
_cell.length_a   1.000
_cell.length_b   1.000
_cell.length_c   1.000
_cell.angle_alpha   90.00
_cell.angle_beta   90.00
_cell.angle_gamma   90.00
#
_symmetry.space_group_name_H-M   'P 1'
#
loop_
_entity.id
_entity.type
_entity.pdbx_description
1 polymer ?
#
loop_
_entity_poly.entity_id
_entity_poly.type
_entity_poly.pdbx_seq_one_letter_code
_entity_poly.pdbx_strand_id
1 'polypeptide(L)' 'MSETGDMGLVVVGAAGRMGQTLIRAIHTMPGARVAGAVERPGSPYLGKDAGELAGIGIL' A
#
# COMPACT_ATOMS: atom_id res chain seq x y z
N MET A 1 1.89 -1.86 28.10
CA MET A 1 2.11 -1.54 26.68
C MET A 1 1.34 -2.57 25.89
N SER A 2 0.14 -2.23 25.41
CA SER A 2 -0.59 -3.11 24.51
C SER A 2 0.19 -3.17 23.20
N GLU A 3 0.50 -4.39 22.75
CA GLU A 3 1.14 -4.65 21.47
C GLU A 3 0.39 -3.88 20.39
N THR A 4 1.07 -2.92 19.76
CA THR A 4 0.60 -2.30 18.53
C THR A 4 0.60 -3.42 17.49
N GLY A 5 -0.55 -4.09 17.35
CA GLY A 5 -0.68 -5.22 16.42
C GLY A 5 -0.19 -4.82 15.04
N ASP A 6 0.58 -5.68 14.39
CA ASP A 6 1.12 -5.41 13.06
C ASP A 6 0.11 -5.87 11.98
N MET A 7 -0.92 -5.06 11.75
CA MET A 7 -2.02 -5.38 10.84
C MET A 7 -1.59 -5.21 9.38
N GLY A 8 -1.45 -6.34 8.67
CA GLY A 8 -1.14 -6.35 7.24
C GLY A 8 -2.39 -6.11 6.40
N LEU A 9 -2.40 -5.02 5.63
CA LEU A 9 -3.49 -4.65 4.75
C LEU A 9 -3.11 -4.83 3.29
N VAL A 10 -4.01 -5.40 2.48
CA VAL A 10 -3.83 -5.58 1.04
C VAL A 10 -4.68 -4.56 0.29
N VAL A 11 -4.05 -3.83 -0.64
CA VAL A 11 -4.71 -2.82 -1.47
C VAL A 11 -4.90 -3.36 -2.89
N VAL A 12 -6.14 -3.53 -3.32
CA VAL A 12 -6.50 -3.91 -4.70
C VAL A 12 -6.74 -2.65 -5.52
N GLY A 13 -6.18 -2.58 -6.73
CA GLY A 13 -6.16 -1.35 -7.53
C GLY A 13 -5.14 -0.33 -7.01
N ALA A 14 -3.99 -0.83 -6.53
CA ALA A 14 -2.98 -0.05 -5.83
C ALA A 14 -2.41 1.12 -6.64
N ALA A 15 -2.30 0.99 -7.97
CA ALA A 15 -1.79 2.04 -8.83
C ALA A 15 -2.84 3.12 -9.16
N GLY A 16 -4.13 2.85 -8.89
CA GLY A 16 -5.21 3.80 -9.07
C GLY A 16 -5.20 4.94 -8.04
N ARG A 17 -5.93 6.02 -8.33
CA ARG A 17 -6.01 7.21 -7.45
C ARG A 17 -6.45 6.89 -6.02
N MET A 18 -7.43 5.99 -5.87
CA MET A 18 -7.91 5.57 -4.56
C MET A 18 -6.91 4.63 -3.88
N GLY A 19 -6.33 3.67 -4.61
CA GLY A 19 -5.30 2.76 -4.08
C GLY A 19 -4.11 3.50 -3.49
N GLN A 20 -3.57 4.49 -4.21
CA GLN A 20 -2.49 5.33 -3.70
C GLN A 20 -2.89 6.13 -2.45
N THR A 21 -4.16 6.58 -2.36
CA THR A 21 -4.68 7.27 -1.17
C THR A 21 -4.75 6.34 0.02
N LEU A 22 -5.20 5.10 -0.17
CA LEU A 22 -5.21 4.08 0.86
C LEU A 22 -3.79 3.74 1.33
N ILE A 23 -2.83 3.59 0.40
CA ILE A 23 -1.42 3.33 0.72
C ILE A 23 -0.85 4.45 1.61
N ARG A 24 -1.07 5.73 1.25
CA ARG A 24 -0.68 6.88 2.08
C ARG A 24 -1.31 6.84 3.47
N ALA A 25 -2.61 6.53 3.54
CA ALA A 25 -3.32 6.47 4.82
C ALA A 25 -2.77 5.35 5.72
N ILE A 26 -2.56 4.15 5.17
CA ILE A 26 -1.99 2.99 5.87
C ILE A 26 -0.59 3.31 6.39
N HIS A 27 0.26 3.97 5.58
CA HIS A 27 1.61 4.36 5.98
C HIS A 27 1.63 5.29 7.21
N THR A 28 0.59 6.10 7.41
CA THR A 28 0.47 6.99 8.57
C THR A 28 -0.24 6.37 9.78
N MET A 29 -0.72 5.13 9.66
CA MET A 29 -1.53 4.48 10.69
C MET A 29 -0.66 3.61 11.61
N PRO A 30 -0.53 3.95 12.91
CA PRO A 30 0.21 3.11 13.84
C PRO A 30 -0.42 1.71 13.94
N GLY A 31 0.41 0.67 13.77
CA GLY A 31 -0.07 -0.72 13.80
C GLY A 31 -0.72 -1.21 12.50
N ALA A 32 -0.51 -0.51 11.40
CA ALA A 32 -0.84 -1.04 10.09
C ALA A 32 0.33 -0.92 9.13
N ARG A 33 0.42 -1.85 8.19
CA ARG A 33 1.36 -1.79 7.07
C ARG A 33 0.70 -2.29 5.79
N VAL A 34 1.23 -1.86 4.65
CA VAL A 34 0.84 -2.44 3.36
C VAL A 34 1.52 -3.80 3.24
N ALA A 35 0.73 -4.87 3.32
CA ALA A 35 1.23 -6.25 3.16
C ALA A 35 1.15 -6.73 1.71
N GLY A 36 0.40 -6.02 0.85
CA GLY A 36 0.30 -6.35 -0.56
C GLY A 36 -0.36 -5.25 -1.37
N ALA A 37 0.07 -5.13 -2.62
CA ALA A 37 -0.47 -4.21 -3.61
C ALA A 37 -0.82 -5.00 -4.87
N VAL A 38 -2.09 -5.03 -5.24
CA VAL A 38 -2.61 -5.84 -6.34
C VAL A 38 -3.11 -4.94 -7.46
N GLU A 39 -2.79 -5.33 -8.69
CA GLU A 39 -3.25 -4.67 -9.91
C GLU A 39 -3.76 -5.68 -10.91
N ARG A 40 -4.51 -5.19 -11.90
CA ARG A 40 -5.00 -6.03 -12.99
C ARG A 40 -3.84 -6.58 -13.84
N PRO A 41 -3.97 -7.80 -14.41
CA PRO A 41 -3.02 -8.29 -15.39
C PRO A 41 -2.80 -7.29 -16.54
N GLY A 42 -1.53 -7.14 -16.97
CA GLY A 42 -1.16 -6.19 -18.03
C GLY A 42 -1.11 -4.72 -17.60
N SER A 43 -1.31 -4.40 -16.32
CA SER A 43 -1.08 -3.04 -15.83
C SER A 43 0.39 -2.63 -16.04
N PRO A 44 0.68 -1.42 -16.53
CA PRO A 44 2.05 -0.93 -16.72
C PRO A 44 2.79 -0.68 -15.38
N TYR A 45 2.07 -0.83 -14.27
CA TYR A 45 2.58 -0.65 -12.91
C TYR A 45 2.94 -1.98 -12.23
N LEU A 46 2.69 -3.13 -12.87
CA LEU A 46 3.13 -4.41 -12.33
C LEU A 46 4.67 -4.45 -12.19
N GLY A 47 5.14 -4.96 -11.05
CA GLY A 47 6.56 -5.03 -10.71
C GLY A 47 7.16 -3.73 -10.15
N LYS A 48 6.38 -2.64 -10.09
CA LYS A 48 6.81 -1.40 -9.42
C LYS A 48 6.44 -1.43 -7.94
N ASP A 49 7.24 -0.74 -7.13
CA ASP A 49 6.93 -0.57 -5.72
C ASP A 49 5.69 0.31 -5.52
N ALA A 50 4.79 -0.11 -4.63
CA ALA A 50 3.52 0.58 -4.44
C ALA A 50 3.66 1.89 -3.66
N GLY A 51 4.67 2.02 -2.81
CA GLY A 51 4.99 3.26 -2.10
C GLY A 51 5.59 4.29 -3.03
N GLU A 52 6.44 3.88 -3.97
CA GLU A 52 6.95 4.77 -5.01
C GLU A 52 5.79 5.34 -5.86
N LEU A 53 4.85 4.50 -6.25
CA LEU A 53 3.65 4.93 -6.98
C LEU A 53 2.77 5.88 -6.16
N ALA A 54 2.71 5.69 -4.85
CA ALA A 54 1.94 6.53 -3.93
C ALA A 54 2.67 7.80 -3.48
N GLY A 55 3.95 7.96 -3.83
CA GLY A 55 4.79 9.11 -3.49
C GLY A 55 5.31 9.12 -2.05
N ILE A 56 5.43 7.96 -1.41
CA ILE A 56 5.87 7.83 -0.01
C ILE A 56 7.23 7.14 0.17
N GLY A 57 7.94 6.86 -0.94
CA GLY A 57 9.16 6.06 -0.94
C GLY A 57 8.88 4.56 -1.00
N ILE A 58 9.92 3.73 -0.88
CA ILE A 58 9.79 2.27 -0.96
C ILE A 58 9.11 1.74 0.32
N LEU A 59 8.12 0.86 0.15
CA LEU A 59 7.41 0.18 1.25
C LEU A 59 8.21 -0.98 1.87
#